data_AF-A0A077YYN6-F1
#
_entry.id   AF-A0A077YYN6-F1
#
_cell.length_a   1.000
_cell.length_b   1.000
_cell.length_c   1.000
_cell.angle_alpha   90.00
_cell.angle_beta   90.00
_cell.angle_gamma   90.00
#
_symmetry.space_group_name_H-M   'P 1'
#
loop_
_entity.id
_entity.type
_entity.pdbx_description
1 polymer ?
#
loop_
_entity_poly.entity_id
_entity_poly.type
_entity_poly.pdbx_seq_one_letter_code
_entity_poly.pdbx_strand_id
1 'polypeptide(L)'
;MVVAEEKKLALLQNNVSEREDILFHSRFQFIAANDDRALNFLVNKEMEYSAEVLGLIETRDEELENFEKATKTQRNFRSDQYEMHREEIMQNYGSQMDALKSLQRRQFKQLVHDVYEGKLKNDEFVKRQSVSKQGIFEASLLPVVVQRFGRELHRAQLKTMHNVRLTNVNPLYLERRQNSLMDASARLQTALFLYGNRLCGLLQVVSDDFNHHIKHKTGNNVKATTAAATARKSLELFHACERSAELHFADLQSQLDNVKRTATLAKEKRAKSPGRLAKEGYTLSEGALSPGNVYITRHSNLCSYHTIFHLVCGDDVSREDINSRHPCIHGLRNVVRLCHEFGVSSLAIPLLLVDDLDEWHTEAWCLRRAELVFKCVKGYMIECAKYASTPEYTIHFFLPYSVNPSLFRECAEMITSIFQTTKPLVA
;
A
#
# COMPACT_ATOMS: atom_id res chain seq x y z
N MET A 1 -19.88 -4.76 36.17
CA MET A 1 -20.83 -5.55 35.36
C MET A 1 -21.02 -4.96 33.97
N VAL A 2 -21.33 -3.65 33.86
CA VAL A 2 -21.51 -2.92 32.58
C VAL A 2 -20.35 -3.10 31.58
N VAL A 3 -19.09 -2.94 32.01
CA VAL A 3 -17.91 -3.10 31.12
C VAL A 3 -17.76 -4.52 30.55
N ALA A 4 -18.25 -5.54 31.27
CA ALA A 4 -18.20 -6.93 30.79
C ALA A 4 -19.31 -7.20 29.76
N GLU A 5 -20.49 -6.59 29.94
CA GLU A 5 -21.58 -6.66 28.96
C GLU A 5 -21.24 -5.89 27.67
N GLU A 6 -20.65 -4.70 27.76
CA GLU A 6 -20.20 -3.95 26.59
C GLU A 6 -19.13 -4.72 25.79
N LYS A 7 -18.16 -5.34 26.49
CA LYS A 7 -17.18 -6.23 25.84
C LYS A 7 -17.85 -7.43 25.16
N LYS A 8 -18.85 -8.03 25.80
CA LYS A 8 -19.59 -9.17 25.23
C LYS A 8 -20.40 -8.75 24.00
N LEU A 9 -21.03 -7.57 24.02
CA LEU A 9 -21.78 -7.03 22.90
C LEU A 9 -20.86 -6.68 21.71
N ALA A 10 -19.71 -6.05 21.97
CA ALA A 10 -18.71 -5.74 20.96
C ALA A 10 -18.12 -7.02 20.33
N LEU A 11 -17.87 -8.06 21.13
CA LEU A 11 -17.43 -9.38 20.63
C LEU A 11 -18.51 -10.04 19.76
N LEU A 12 -19.78 -9.95 20.13
CA LEU A 12 -20.89 -10.47 19.33
C LEU A 12 -21.04 -9.73 18.00
N GLN A 13 -20.96 -8.39 18.02
CA GLN A 13 -21.02 -7.57 16.81
C GLN A 13 -19.84 -7.84 15.87
N ASN A 14 -18.62 -7.96 16.41
CA ASN A 14 -17.44 -8.34 15.64
C ASN A 14 -17.62 -9.72 14.99
N ASN A 15 -18.13 -10.71 15.74
CA ASN A 15 -18.37 -12.06 15.21
C ASN A 15 -19.42 -12.08 14.08
N VAL A 16 -20.45 -11.23 14.15
CA VAL A 16 -21.45 -11.12 13.07
C VAL A 16 -20.84 -10.49 11.84
N SER A 17 -20.13 -9.36 11.99
CA SER A 17 -19.45 -8.69 10.88
C SER A 17 -18.41 -9.60 10.21
N GLU A 18 -17.64 -10.36 10.98
CA GLU A 18 -16.67 -11.31 10.44
C GLU A 18 -17.35 -12.43 9.65
N ARG A 19 -18.49 -12.95 10.11
CA ARG A 19 -19.26 -13.96 9.36
C ARG A 19 -19.82 -13.42 8.05
N GLU A 20 -20.37 -12.21 8.06
CA GLU A 20 -20.85 -11.54 6.84
C GLU A 20 -19.71 -11.30 5.84
N ASP A 21 -18.55 -10.87 6.34
CA ASP A 21 -17.36 -10.70 5.51
C ASP A 21 -16.93 -12.05 4.90
N ILE A 22 -16.79 -13.12 5.69
CA ILE A 22 -16.42 -14.45 5.19
C ILE A 22 -17.39 -14.90 4.08
N LEU A 23 -18.71 -14.77 4.29
CA LEU A 23 -19.71 -15.13 3.28
C LEU A 23 -19.57 -14.29 2.00
N PHE A 24 -19.37 -12.98 2.13
CA PHE A 24 -19.13 -12.10 0.98
C PHE A 24 -17.88 -12.53 0.19
N HIS A 25 -16.77 -12.82 0.88
CA HIS A 25 -15.51 -13.21 0.25
C HIS A 25 -15.66 -14.54 -0.51
N SER A 26 -16.32 -15.54 0.10
CA SER A 26 -16.59 -16.83 -0.56
C SER A 26 -17.48 -16.71 -1.78
N ARG A 27 -18.52 -15.86 -1.74
CA ARG A 27 -19.41 -15.60 -2.89
C ARG A 27 -18.67 -14.91 -4.04
N PHE A 28 -17.91 -13.87 -3.73
CA PHE A 28 -17.11 -13.16 -4.73
C PHE A 28 -16.09 -14.10 -5.38
N GLN A 29 -15.37 -14.88 -4.58
CA GLN A 29 -14.40 -15.86 -5.08
C GLN A 29 -15.08 -16.90 -5.99
N PHE A 30 -16.27 -17.38 -5.63
CA PHE A 30 -17.03 -18.29 -6.49
C PHE A 30 -17.38 -17.65 -7.84
N ILE A 31 -17.87 -16.41 -7.84
CA ILE A 31 -18.19 -15.67 -9.08
C ILE A 31 -16.93 -15.50 -9.93
N ALA A 32 -15.84 -15.03 -9.33
CA ALA A 32 -14.58 -14.79 -10.03
C ALA A 32 -13.98 -16.06 -10.66
N ALA A 33 -14.26 -17.23 -10.09
CA ALA A 33 -13.77 -18.51 -10.59
C ALA A 33 -14.69 -19.20 -11.62
N ASN A 34 -15.99 -18.83 -11.69
CA ASN A 34 -16.98 -19.58 -12.44
C ASN A 34 -17.79 -18.75 -13.46
N ASP A 35 -17.80 -17.42 -13.36
CA ASP A 35 -18.61 -16.56 -14.22
C ASP A 35 -17.89 -15.26 -14.60
N ASP A 36 -17.17 -15.30 -15.72
CA ASP A 36 -16.45 -14.15 -16.28
C ASP A 36 -17.37 -12.97 -16.60
N ARG A 37 -18.63 -13.22 -16.99
CA ARG A 37 -19.55 -12.12 -17.36
C ARG A 37 -19.99 -11.38 -16.11
N ALA A 38 -20.35 -12.13 -15.08
CA ALA A 38 -20.68 -11.57 -13.77
C ALA A 38 -19.48 -10.84 -13.16
N LEU A 39 -18.27 -11.40 -13.25
CA LEU A 39 -17.05 -10.75 -12.79
C LEU A 39 -16.81 -9.42 -13.53
N ASN A 40 -16.87 -9.43 -14.86
CA ASN A 40 -16.72 -8.21 -15.65
C ASN A 40 -17.77 -7.14 -15.29
N PHE A 41 -19.00 -7.55 -15.01
CA PHE A 41 -20.05 -6.65 -14.55
C PHE A 41 -19.74 -6.04 -13.17
N LEU A 42 -19.27 -6.85 -12.22
CA LEU A 42 -18.86 -6.37 -10.89
C LEU A 42 -17.68 -5.39 -10.99
N VAL A 43 -16.68 -5.69 -11.82
CA VAL A 43 -15.53 -4.80 -12.06
C VAL A 43 -15.97 -3.49 -12.71
N ASN A 44 -16.88 -3.52 -13.69
CA ASN A 44 -17.43 -2.31 -14.28
C ASN A 44 -18.19 -1.47 -13.24
N LYS A 45 -18.96 -2.12 -12.34
CA LYS A 45 -19.63 -1.42 -11.24
C LYS A 45 -18.63 -0.78 -10.28
N GLU A 46 -17.53 -1.46 -10.00
CA GLU A 46 -16.43 -0.92 -9.22
C GLU A 46 -15.85 0.36 -9.86
N MET A 47 -15.71 0.37 -11.19
CA MET A 47 -15.22 1.54 -11.93
C MET A 47 -16.20 2.72 -11.87
N GLU A 48 -17.50 2.44 -11.97
CA GLU A 48 -18.54 3.48 -11.77
C GLU A 48 -18.41 4.12 -10.38
N TYR A 49 -18.25 3.31 -9.32
CA TYR A 49 -18.06 3.81 -7.96
C TYR A 49 -16.80 4.65 -7.78
N SER A 50 -15.69 4.23 -8.39
CA SER A 50 -14.45 5.02 -8.37
C SER A 50 -14.61 6.35 -9.12
N ALA A 51 -15.32 6.38 -10.25
CA ALA A 51 -15.58 7.62 -10.98
C ALA A 51 -16.44 8.61 -10.16
N GLU A 52 -17.45 8.13 -9.43
CA GLU A 52 -18.25 8.96 -8.51
C GLU A 52 -17.39 9.56 -7.39
N VAL A 53 -16.50 8.75 -6.79
CA VAL A 53 -15.56 9.20 -5.75
C VAL A 53 -14.59 10.24 -6.31
N LEU A 54 -14.06 10.04 -7.52
CA LEU A 54 -13.18 10.98 -8.18
C LEU A 54 -13.87 12.31 -8.46
N GLY A 55 -15.11 12.30 -8.94
CA GLY A 55 -15.88 13.53 -9.14
C GLY A 55 -16.06 14.34 -7.85
N LEU A 56 -16.25 13.66 -6.72
CA LEU A 56 -16.33 14.33 -5.41
C LEU A 56 -14.97 14.90 -4.96
N ILE A 57 -13.86 14.20 -5.24
CA ILE A 57 -12.50 14.70 -5.00
C ILE A 57 -12.20 15.93 -5.85
N GLU A 58 -12.54 15.90 -7.14
CA GLU A 58 -12.33 17.00 -8.08
C GLU A 58 -13.13 18.24 -7.64
N THR A 59 -14.38 18.06 -7.23
CA THR A 59 -15.22 19.16 -6.72
C THR A 59 -14.63 19.78 -5.45
N ARG A 60 -14.16 18.94 -4.52
CA ARG A 60 -13.47 19.39 -3.30
C ARG A 60 -12.22 20.21 -3.64
N ASP A 61 -11.38 19.67 -4.52
CA ASP A 61 -10.09 20.28 -4.85
C ASP A 61 -10.31 21.60 -5.61
N GLU A 62 -11.32 21.68 -6.48
CA GLU A 62 -11.74 22.93 -7.15
C GLU A 62 -12.25 23.97 -6.15
N GLU A 63 -13.09 23.58 -5.19
CA GLU A 63 -13.60 24.49 -4.15
C GLU A 63 -12.46 25.04 -3.27
N LEU A 64 -11.51 24.19 -2.88
CA LEU A 64 -10.31 24.59 -2.15
C LEU A 64 -9.44 25.54 -2.97
N GLU A 65 -9.20 25.26 -4.26
CA GLU A 65 -8.40 26.13 -5.12
C GLU A 65 -9.07 27.50 -5.31
N ASN A 66 -10.39 27.52 -5.49
CA ASN A 66 -11.17 28.74 -5.60
C ASN A 66 -11.13 29.55 -4.29
N PHE A 67 -11.24 28.88 -3.15
CA PHE A 67 -11.08 29.51 -1.83
C PHE A 67 -9.67 30.10 -1.64
N GLU A 68 -8.62 29.36 -2.03
CA GLU A 68 -7.23 29.83 -1.99
C GLU A 68 -6.97 31.06 -2.88
N LYS A 69 -7.59 31.11 -4.07
CA LYS A 69 -7.51 32.28 -4.97
C LYS A 69 -8.24 33.49 -4.40
N ALA A 70 -9.44 33.30 -3.85
CA ALA A 70 -10.25 34.37 -3.27
C ALA A 70 -9.56 35.02 -2.06
N THR A 71 -8.99 34.19 -1.18
CA THR A 71 -8.26 34.60 0.02
C THR A 71 -6.95 35.34 -0.30
N LYS A 72 -6.19 34.91 -1.30
CA LYS A 72 -5.01 35.66 -1.80
C LYS A 72 -5.36 37.06 -2.33
N THR A 73 -6.57 37.24 -2.84
CA THR A 73 -7.05 38.54 -3.36
C THR A 73 -7.48 39.49 -2.23
N GLN A 74 -7.94 38.96 -1.10
CA GLN A 74 -8.36 39.73 0.07
C GLN A 74 -7.19 39.99 1.04
N ARG A 75 -6.65 41.22 1.05
CA ARG A 75 -5.54 41.63 1.93
C ARG A 75 -5.81 41.52 3.45
N ASN A 76 -7.08 41.37 3.86
CA ASN A 76 -7.50 41.40 5.26
C ASN A 76 -7.95 40.05 5.82
N PHE A 77 -7.70 38.94 5.13
CA PHE A 77 -8.11 37.64 5.63
C PHE A 77 -7.26 37.22 6.84
N ARG A 78 -7.89 37.05 8.00
CA ARG A 78 -7.20 36.56 9.20
C ARG A 78 -6.82 35.09 9.00
N SER A 79 -5.59 34.72 9.35
CA SER A 79 -5.10 33.34 9.24
C SER A 79 -6.03 32.33 9.91
N ASP A 80 -6.63 32.69 11.05
CA ASP A 80 -7.54 31.80 11.79
C ASP A 80 -8.85 31.55 11.02
N GLN A 81 -9.38 32.57 10.33
CA GLN A 81 -10.57 32.41 9.47
C GLN A 81 -10.27 31.53 8.26
N TYR A 82 -9.02 31.58 7.76
CA TYR A 82 -8.59 30.79 6.60
C TYR A 82 -8.59 29.32 6.94
N GLU A 83 -7.92 28.97 8.04
CA GLU A 83 -7.84 27.59 8.49
C GLU A 83 -9.22 27.06 8.88
N MET A 84 -10.05 27.85 9.58
CA MET A 84 -11.41 27.42 9.94
C MET A 84 -12.28 27.07 8.73
N HIS A 85 -12.34 27.93 7.70
CA HIS A 85 -13.19 27.66 6.56
C HIS A 85 -12.63 26.53 5.68
N ARG A 86 -11.29 26.45 5.57
CA ARG A 86 -10.65 25.33 4.91
C ARG A 86 -10.95 24.00 5.61
N GLU A 87 -10.91 23.98 6.94
CA GLU A 87 -11.30 22.81 7.74
C GLU A 87 -12.77 22.46 7.56
N GLU A 88 -13.66 23.45 7.48
CA GLU A 88 -15.09 23.26 7.21
C GLU A 88 -15.33 22.58 5.85
N ILE A 89 -14.68 23.06 4.78
CA ILE A 89 -14.72 22.43 3.45
C ILE A 89 -14.22 20.98 3.56
N MET A 90 -13.05 20.77 4.15
CA MET A 90 -12.46 19.44 4.29
C MET A 90 -13.34 18.48 5.10
N GLN A 91 -13.99 18.96 6.18
CA GLN A 91 -14.88 18.15 7.02
C GLN A 91 -16.18 17.80 6.30
N ASN A 92 -16.75 18.76 5.56
CA ASN A 92 -17.94 18.55 4.76
C ASN A 92 -17.70 17.46 3.69
N TYR A 93 -16.66 17.62 2.88
CA TYR A 93 -16.30 16.62 1.87
C TYR A 93 -15.84 15.29 2.50
N GLY A 94 -15.16 15.32 3.64
CA GLY A 94 -14.82 14.10 4.39
C GLY A 94 -16.07 13.31 4.78
N SER A 95 -17.09 13.99 5.31
CA SER A 95 -18.35 13.36 5.71
C SER A 95 -19.14 12.82 4.51
N GLN A 96 -19.18 13.58 3.40
CA GLN A 96 -19.82 13.13 2.15
C GLN A 96 -19.09 11.93 1.56
N MET A 97 -17.76 11.95 1.57
CA MET A 97 -16.90 10.87 1.07
C MET A 97 -17.10 9.58 1.86
N ASP A 98 -17.13 9.67 3.20
CA ASP A 98 -17.36 8.52 4.07
C ASP A 98 -18.77 7.94 3.86
N ALA A 99 -19.79 8.81 3.73
CA ALA A 99 -21.16 8.40 3.44
C ALA A 99 -21.28 7.70 2.08
N LEU A 100 -20.66 8.26 1.03
CA LEU A 100 -20.65 7.70 -0.32
C LEU A 100 -19.97 6.33 -0.34
N LYS A 101 -18.74 6.23 0.20
CA LYS A 101 -17.98 4.97 0.22
C LYS A 101 -18.68 3.89 1.04
N SER A 102 -19.29 4.25 2.18
CA SER A 102 -20.09 3.33 2.99
C SER A 102 -21.32 2.80 2.25
N LEU A 103 -22.00 3.67 1.50
CA LEU A 103 -23.13 3.29 0.63
C LEU A 103 -22.67 2.35 -0.49
N GLN A 104 -21.61 2.71 -1.22
CA GLN A 104 -21.05 1.92 -2.32
C GLN A 104 -20.61 0.52 -1.83
N ARG A 105 -19.92 0.42 -0.69
CA ARG A 105 -19.55 -0.87 -0.08
C ARG A 105 -20.77 -1.74 0.22
N ARG A 106 -21.82 -1.16 0.81
CA ARG A 106 -23.07 -1.88 1.11
C ARG A 106 -23.76 -2.37 -0.15
N GLN A 107 -23.90 -1.50 -1.16
CA GLN A 107 -24.51 -1.83 -2.45
C GLN A 107 -23.70 -2.90 -3.19
N PHE A 108 -22.37 -2.81 -3.18
CA PHE A 108 -21.51 -3.81 -3.82
C PHE A 108 -21.65 -5.18 -3.18
N LYS A 109 -21.64 -5.26 -1.84
CA LYS A 109 -21.87 -6.53 -1.11
C LYS A 109 -23.23 -7.14 -1.45
N GLN A 110 -24.27 -6.33 -1.52
CA GLN A 110 -25.60 -6.76 -1.93
C GLN A 110 -25.61 -7.25 -3.39
N LEU A 111 -24.93 -6.52 -4.28
CA LEU A 111 -24.83 -6.88 -5.70
C LEU A 111 -24.14 -8.22 -5.88
N VAL A 112 -23.02 -8.47 -5.19
CA VAL A 112 -22.33 -9.76 -5.18
C VAL A 112 -23.23 -10.88 -4.69
N HIS A 113 -24.03 -10.65 -3.65
CA HIS A 113 -25.03 -11.61 -3.20
C HIS A 113 -26.10 -11.88 -4.28
N ASP A 114 -26.65 -10.85 -4.91
CA ASP A 114 -27.71 -11.02 -5.90
C ASP A 114 -27.22 -11.66 -7.21
N VAL A 115 -25.97 -11.39 -7.62
CA VAL A 115 -25.27 -12.11 -8.68
C VAL A 115 -25.13 -13.59 -8.32
N TYR A 116 -24.63 -13.89 -7.12
CA TYR A 116 -24.39 -15.26 -6.66
C TYR A 116 -25.67 -16.09 -6.59
N GLU A 117 -26.78 -15.51 -6.12
CA GLU A 117 -28.09 -16.16 -6.05
C GLU A 117 -28.84 -16.20 -7.40
N GLY A 118 -28.25 -15.67 -8.48
CA GLY A 118 -28.87 -15.66 -9.82
C GLY A 118 -30.11 -14.77 -9.93
N LYS A 119 -30.25 -13.74 -9.08
CA LYS A 119 -31.40 -12.83 -9.09
C LYS A 119 -31.35 -11.80 -10.22
N LEU A 120 -30.18 -11.55 -10.79
CA LEU A 120 -30.01 -10.62 -11.92
C LEU A 120 -30.32 -11.34 -13.23
N LYS A 121 -31.16 -10.73 -14.07
CA LYS A 121 -31.48 -11.28 -15.39
C LYS A 121 -30.31 -11.04 -16.34
N ASN A 122 -30.04 -11.98 -17.25
CA ASN A 122 -28.94 -11.90 -18.21
C ASN A 122 -28.88 -10.58 -19.02
N ASP A 123 -30.02 -9.93 -19.24
CA ASP A 123 -30.11 -8.64 -19.96
C ASP A 123 -29.46 -7.46 -19.23
N GLU A 124 -29.32 -7.50 -17.91
CA GLU A 124 -28.69 -6.42 -17.15
C GLU A 124 -27.17 -6.36 -17.36
N PHE A 125 -26.54 -7.49 -17.70
CA PHE A 125 -25.11 -7.55 -18.01
C PHE A 125 -24.77 -6.88 -19.35
N VAL A 126 -25.69 -6.91 -20.33
CA VAL A 126 -25.43 -6.45 -21.71
C VAL A 126 -25.81 -4.97 -21.91
N LYS A 127 -26.90 -4.51 -21.30
CA LYS A 127 -27.44 -3.15 -21.53
C LYS A 127 -26.55 -2.00 -21.05
N ARG A 128 -25.55 -2.25 -20.21
CA ARG A 128 -24.66 -1.20 -19.67
C ARG A 128 -23.28 -1.13 -20.32
N GLN A 129 -22.94 -2.07 -21.22
CA GLN A 129 -21.64 -2.05 -21.91
C GLN A 129 -21.50 -0.92 -22.95
N SER A 130 -22.57 -0.19 -23.28
CA SER A 130 -22.62 0.76 -24.42
C SER A 130 -22.39 2.24 -24.08
N VAL A 131 -21.71 2.58 -22.98
CA VAL A 131 -21.32 3.98 -22.73
C VAL A 131 -20.00 4.29 -23.43
N SER A 132 -20.11 5.05 -24.53
CA SER A 132 -19.01 5.53 -25.37
C SER A 132 -17.97 6.32 -24.58
N LYS A 133 -16.76 5.77 -24.47
CA LYS A 133 -15.58 6.42 -23.87
C LYS A 133 -14.92 7.34 -24.90
N GLN A 134 -15.39 8.57 -25.03
CA GLN A 134 -14.63 9.67 -25.66
C GLN A 134 -14.16 10.61 -24.55
N GLY A 135 -12.86 10.53 -24.24
CA GLY A 135 -12.22 11.35 -23.20
C GLY A 135 -10.94 10.72 -22.67
N ILE A 136 -9.99 10.36 -23.55
CA ILE A 136 -8.64 10.01 -23.13
C ILE A 136 -7.83 11.30 -23.16
N PHE A 137 -7.73 11.96 -22.01
CA PHE A 137 -6.85 13.11 -21.80
C PHE A 137 -5.41 12.61 -21.77
N GLU A 138 -4.50 13.32 -22.45
CA GLU A 138 -3.06 13.07 -22.47
C GLU A 138 -2.49 13.01 -21.06
N ALA A 139 -2.23 11.80 -20.56
CA ALA A 139 -1.37 11.61 -19.40
C ALA A 139 0.08 11.81 -19.86
N SER A 140 0.69 12.94 -19.49
CA SER A 140 2.15 13.10 -19.59
C SER A 140 2.81 12.05 -18.68
N LEU A 141 3.17 10.92 -19.28
CA LEU A 141 3.91 9.86 -18.62
C LEU A 141 5.25 10.44 -18.19
N LEU A 142 5.51 10.47 -16.89
CA LEU A 142 6.87 10.72 -16.38
C LEU A 142 7.81 9.70 -17.05
N PRO A 143 9.04 10.08 -17.42
CA PRO A 143 9.99 9.14 -18.01
C PRO A 143 10.38 8.09 -16.95
N VAL A 144 9.65 6.97 -16.92
CA VAL A 144 9.95 5.83 -16.06
C VAL A 144 10.99 4.97 -16.78
N VAL A 145 12.17 4.84 -16.18
CA VAL A 145 13.18 3.88 -16.63
C VAL A 145 12.89 2.54 -15.95
N VAL A 146 12.52 1.54 -16.74
CA VAL A 146 12.25 0.18 -16.25
C VAL A 146 13.31 -0.77 -16.78
N GLN A 147 14.02 -1.44 -15.88
CA GLN A 147 14.90 -2.56 -16.25
C GLN A 147 14.42 -3.85 -15.60
N ARG A 148 14.21 -4.89 -16.44
CA ARG A 148 13.70 -6.20 -16.00
C ARG A 148 14.80 -7.24 -16.16
N PHE A 149 14.96 -8.09 -15.14
CA PHE A 149 15.91 -9.19 -15.14
C PHE A 149 15.21 -10.48 -14.70
N GLY A 150 15.29 -11.55 -15.51
CA GLY A 150 14.94 -12.90 -15.05
C GLY A 150 16.18 -13.57 -14.48
N ARG A 151 16.15 -14.04 -13.22
CA ARG A 151 17.35 -14.59 -12.57
C ARG A 151 17.09 -15.87 -11.80
N GLU A 152 17.95 -16.85 -12.03
CA GLU A 152 17.98 -18.13 -11.34
C GLU A 152 18.77 -17.99 -10.03
N LEU A 153 18.11 -18.20 -8.89
CA LEU A 153 18.80 -18.36 -7.61
C LEU A 153 19.21 -19.82 -7.42
N HIS A 154 20.51 -20.03 -7.16
CA HIS A 154 21.09 -21.34 -6.97
C HIS A 154 21.52 -21.56 -5.51
N ARG A 155 21.05 -22.64 -4.91
CA ARG A 155 21.79 -23.42 -3.91
C ARG A 155 21.93 -24.83 -4.47
N ALA A 156 22.98 -25.56 -4.10
CA ALA A 156 23.46 -26.82 -4.70
C ALA A 156 22.43 -27.92 -5.07
N GLN A 157 21.14 -27.80 -4.69
CA GLN A 157 20.10 -28.81 -4.93
C GLN A 157 18.70 -28.24 -5.28
N LEU A 158 18.50 -26.91 -5.39
CA LEU A 158 17.19 -26.32 -5.73
C LEU A 158 17.36 -25.15 -6.70
N LYS A 159 16.76 -25.25 -7.89
CA LYS A 159 16.68 -24.18 -8.89
C LYS A 159 15.37 -23.43 -8.71
N THR A 160 15.41 -22.17 -8.31
CA THR A 160 14.22 -21.33 -8.25
C THR A 160 14.44 -20.09 -9.12
N MET A 161 13.51 -19.86 -10.05
CA MET A 161 13.56 -18.69 -10.92
C MET A 161 12.74 -17.56 -10.29
N HIS A 162 13.37 -16.41 -10.13
CA HIS A 162 12.74 -15.22 -9.61
C HIS A 162 12.94 -14.06 -10.57
N ASN A 163 11.91 -13.23 -10.72
CA ASN A 163 11.98 -12.04 -11.53
C ASN A 163 12.43 -10.88 -10.65
N VAL A 164 13.52 -10.21 -11.02
CA VAL A 164 14.01 -9.02 -10.33
C VAL A 164 13.85 -7.81 -11.24
N ARG A 165 13.20 -6.76 -10.75
CA ARG A 165 12.93 -5.53 -11.52
C ARG A 165 13.50 -4.32 -10.78
N LEU A 166 13.93 -3.31 -11.52
CA LEU A 166 14.34 -2.01 -10.99
C LEU A 166 13.61 -0.89 -11.73
N THR A 167 13.03 0.05 -10.99
CA THR A 167 12.44 1.30 -11.52
C THR A 167 12.88 2.51 -10.73
N ASN A 168 12.83 3.70 -11.33
CA ASN A 168 13.12 4.98 -10.68
C ASN A 168 11.84 5.72 -10.27
N VAL A 169 10.80 4.99 -9.88
CA VAL A 169 9.52 5.59 -9.49
C VAL A 169 8.90 4.78 -8.35
N ASN A 170 8.43 5.47 -7.32
CA ASN A 170 7.59 4.85 -6.30
C ASN A 170 6.27 4.41 -6.97
N PRO A 171 5.92 3.12 -6.92
CA PRO A 171 4.71 2.61 -7.58
C PRO A 171 3.42 3.31 -7.15
N LEU A 172 3.33 3.87 -5.94
CA LEU A 172 2.15 4.61 -5.50
C LEU A 172 1.85 5.87 -6.31
N TYR A 173 2.88 6.51 -6.89
CA TYR A 173 2.66 7.64 -7.79
C TYR A 173 1.90 7.21 -9.06
N LEU A 174 2.07 5.96 -9.49
CA LEU A 174 1.35 5.40 -10.62
C LEU A 174 -0.10 5.07 -10.23
N GLU A 175 -0.32 4.54 -9.03
CA GLU A 175 -1.67 4.30 -8.49
C GLU A 175 -2.50 5.60 -8.43
N ARG A 176 -1.88 6.71 -8.03
CA ARG A 176 -2.54 8.02 -7.96
C ARG A 176 -2.93 8.59 -9.34
N ARG A 177 -2.20 8.25 -10.40
CA ARG A 177 -2.38 8.83 -11.74
C ARG A 177 -3.26 8.01 -12.69
N GLN A 178 -3.62 6.79 -12.31
CA GLN A 178 -4.47 5.93 -13.13
C GLN A 178 -5.88 6.53 -13.23
N ASN A 179 -6.25 6.90 -14.47
CA ASN A 179 -7.51 7.56 -14.88
C ASN A 179 -7.93 7.08 -16.29
N SER A 180 -7.47 5.91 -16.77
CA SER A 180 -7.55 5.53 -18.19
C SER A 180 -8.15 4.15 -18.44
N LEU A 181 -8.37 3.80 -19.71
CA LEU A 181 -8.88 2.49 -20.13
C LEU A 181 -8.03 1.30 -19.61
N MET A 182 -6.76 1.54 -19.27
CA MET A 182 -5.87 0.57 -18.61
C MET A 182 -6.38 0.15 -17.22
N ASP A 183 -7.18 0.99 -16.56
CA ASP A 183 -7.70 0.75 -15.22
C ASP A 183 -8.65 -0.44 -15.22
N ALA A 184 -9.45 -0.66 -16.28
CA ALA A 184 -10.36 -1.81 -16.33
C ALA A 184 -9.61 -3.15 -16.30
N SER A 185 -8.53 -3.26 -17.06
CA SER A 185 -7.71 -4.47 -17.13
C SER A 185 -6.93 -4.68 -15.84
N ALA A 186 -6.29 -3.62 -15.32
CA ALA A 186 -5.56 -3.67 -14.06
C ALA A 186 -6.48 -4.05 -12.88
N ARG A 187 -7.68 -3.46 -12.82
CA ARG A 187 -8.67 -3.78 -11.78
C ARG A 187 -9.24 -5.17 -11.92
N LEU A 188 -9.53 -5.64 -13.13
CA LEU A 188 -9.92 -7.03 -13.35
C LEU A 188 -8.83 -7.99 -12.90
N GLN A 189 -7.57 -7.70 -13.24
CA GLN A 189 -6.42 -8.50 -12.81
C GLN A 189 -6.30 -8.52 -11.28
N THR A 190 -6.44 -7.36 -10.63
CA THR A 190 -6.42 -7.26 -9.16
C THR A 190 -7.60 -7.99 -8.53
N ALA A 191 -8.81 -7.88 -9.08
CA ALA A 191 -9.97 -8.64 -8.62
C ALA A 191 -9.74 -10.16 -8.71
N LEU A 192 -9.12 -10.64 -9.79
CA LEU A 192 -8.74 -12.04 -9.96
C LEU A 192 -7.66 -12.49 -8.96
N PHE A 193 -6.71 -11.62 -8.63
CA PHE A 193 -5.60 -11.94 -7.72
C PHE A 193 -5.98 -11.84 -6.25
N LEU A 194 -6.94 -10.98 -5.89
CA LEU A 194 -7.39 -10.69 -4.52
C LEU A 194 -7.78 -11.95 -3.73
N TYR A 195 -8.37 -12.94 -4.41
CA TYR A 195 -8.74 -14.24 -3.85
C TYR A 195 -8.01 -15.41 -4.53
N GLY A 196 -7.03 -15.10 -5.37
CA GLY A 196 -6.17 -16.05 -6.04
C GLY A 196 -4.89 -16.33 -5.25
N ASN A 197 -3.95 -17.01 -5.90
CA ASN A 197 -2.64 -17.36 -5.34
C ASN A 197 -1.51 -16.41 -5.81
N ARG A 198 -1.86 -15.21 -6.29
CA ARG A 198 -0.93 -14.25 -6.91
C ARG A 198 -1.04 -12.85 -6.33
N LEU A 199 -1.01 -12.76 -4.99
CA LEU A 199 -1.08 -11.46 -4.33
C LEU A 199 0.17 -10.62 -4.64
N CYS A 200 -0.04 -9.31 -4.72
CA CYS A 200 1.01 -8.30 -4.90
C CYS A 200 1.13 -7.44 -3.64
N GLY A 201 2.36 -7.29 -3.15
CA GLY A 201 2.71 -6.51 -1.97
C GLY A 201 3.59 -5.30 -2.31
N LEU A 202 3.46 -4.24 -1.52
CA LEU A 202 4.35 -3.08 -1.55
C LEU A 202 4.87 -2.82 -0.13
N LEU A 203 6.17 -2.61 0.01
CA LEU A 203 6.79 -2.15 1.24
C LEU A 203 6.81 -0.62 1.25
N GLN A 204 6.21 -0.01 2.27
CA GLN A 204 6.38 1.39 2.58
C GLN A 204 7.23 1.55 3.84
N VAL A 205 8.09 2.56 3.81
CA VAL A 205 8.83 3.01 4.98
C VAL A 205 7.96 4.02 5.71
N VAL A 206 7.78 3.83 7.01
CA VAL A 206 6.92 4.70 7.84
C VAL A 206 7.66 5.11 9.10
N SER A 207 7.23 6.22 9.70
CA SER A 207 7.70 6.64 11.01
C SER A 207 7.12 5.75 12.13
N ASP A 208 7.48 6.03 13.37
CA ASP A 208 7.00 5.36 14.58
C ASP A 208 5.52 5.60 14.94
N ASP A 209 4.74 6.17 14.02
CA ASP A 209 3.34 6.54 14.26
C ASP A 209 2.38 5.78 13.33
N PHE A 210 1.39 5.11 13.90
CA PHE A 210 0.34 4.41 13.16
C PHE A 210 -0.44 5.31 12.19
N ASN A 211 -0.58 6.60 12.49
CA ASN A 211 -1.27 7.56 11.66
C ASN A 211 -0.34 8.24 10.63
N HIS A 212 0.86 7.69 10.37
CA HIS A 212 1.84 8.24 9.42
C HIS A 212 1.22 8.70 8.09
N HIS A 213 0.31 7.89 7.53
CA HIS A 213 -0.37 8.18 6.26
C HIS A 213 -1.53 9.16 6.37
N ILE A 214 -2.00 9.50 7.57
CA ILE A 214 -3.28 10.17 7.79
C ILE A 214 -3.14 11.48 8.57
N LYS A 215 -2.05 11.67 9.31
CA LYS A 215 -1.79 12.86 10.12
C LYS A 215 -2.03 14.18 9.41
N HIS A 216 -1.80 14.22 8.11
CA HIS A 216 -1.92 15.42 7.28
C HIS A 216 -3.15 15.39 6.36
N LYS A 217 -4.19 14.58 6.70
CA LYS A 217 -5.51 14.60 6.04
C LYS A 217 -6.03 16.02 5.92
N THR A 218 -5.99 16.76 7.02
CA THR A 218 -6.14 18.21 7.00
C THR A 218 -4.80 18.73 6.50
N GLY A 219 -4.74 19.24 5.27
CA GLY A 219 -3.50 19.77 4.69
C GLY A 219 -3.02 21.05 5.39
N ASN A 220 -2.81 20.99 6.72
CA ASN A 220 -2.14 22.00 7.51
C ASN A 220 -0.97 22.48 6.68
N ASN A 221 -0.90 23.79 6.49
CA ASN A 221 0.12 24.49 5.76
C ASN A 221 1.51 23.99 6.17
N VAL A 222 1.97 22.90 5.56
CA VAL A 222 3.36 22.55 5.59
C VAL A 222 3.95 23.49 4.56
N LYS A 223 4.27 24.71 5.05
CA LYS A 223 5.05 25.71 4.32
C LYS A 223 6.18 24.98 3.63
N ALA A 224 6.43 25.27 2.35
CA ALA A 224 7.49 24.65 1.54
C ALA A 224 8.83 24.65 2.30
N THR A 225 9.02 23.61 3.09
CA THR A 225 10.11 23.30 3.99
C THR A 225 10.34 21.81 3.81
N THR A 226 11.52 21.31 4.16
CA THR A 226 11.82 19.87 4.03
C THR A 226 10.77 19.00 4.73
N ALA A 227 10.25 19.45 5.88
CA ALA A 227 9.14 18.81 6.58
C ALA A 227 7.84 18.73 5.75
N ALA A 228 7.56 19.73 4.91
CA ALA A 228 6.40 19.76 4.00
C ALA A 228 6.48 18.77 2.86
N ALA A 229 7.68 18.68 2.26
CA ALA A 229 7.92 17.69 1.24
C ALA A 229 7.74 16.28 1.83
N THR A 230 8.26 16.04 3.03
CA THR A 230 8.12 14.75 3.74
C THR A 230 6.65 14.45 4.11
N ALA A 231 5.93 15.43 4.64
CA ALA A 231 4.51 15.27 5.00
C ALA A 231 3.59 15.03 3.77
N ARG A 232 3.89 15.63 2.62
CA ARG A 232 3.15 15.35 1.37
C ARG A 232 3.42 13.93 0.86
N LYS A 233 4.65 13.43 1.03
CA LYS A 233 5.05 12.08 0.60
C LYS A 233 4.40 10.99 1.46
N SER A 234 4.26 11.21 2.77
CA SER A 234 3.59 10.25 3.66
C SER A 234 2.11 10.03 3.29
N LEU A 235 1.49 11.01 2.62
CA LEU A 235 0.09 11.02 2.21
C LEU A 235 -0.18 10.29 0.88
N GLU A 236 0.85 9.81 0.16
CA GLU A 236 0.65 9.18 -1.16
C GLU A 236 -0.22 7.92 -1.09
N LEU A 237 -0.04 7.08 -0.07
CA LEU A 237 -0.92 5.91 0.12
C LEU A 237 -2.35 6.36 0.41
N PHE A 238 -2.54 7.33 1.30
CA PHE A 238 -3.87 7.82 1.64
C PHE A 238 -4.59 8.37 0.41
N HIS A 239 -3.92 9.20 -0.38
CA HIS A 239 -4.48 9.71 -1.63
C HIS A 239 -4.79 8.62 -2.65
N ALA A 240 -3.93 7.61 -2.79
CA ALA A 240 -4.22 6.48 -3.66
C ALA A 240 -5.47 5.72 -3.19
N CYS A 241 -5.58 5.42 -1.89
CA CYS A 241 -6.76 4.77 -1.30
C CYS A 241 -8.01 5.67 -1.33
N GLU A 242 -7.86 7.00 -1.32
CA GLU A 242 -8.99 7.92 -1.29
C GLU A 242 -9.80 7.89 -2.59
N ARG A 243 -9.16 7.55 -3.72
CA ARG A 243 -9.72 7.60 -5.08
C ARG A 243 -10.77 6.53 -5.38
N SER A 244 -10.91 5.52 -4.53
CA SER A 244 -11.93 4.49 -4.67
C SER A 244 -12.34 3.92 -3.32
N ALA A 245 -13.60 3.48 -3.23
CA ALA A 245 -14.11 2.83 -2.03
C ALA A 245 -13.41 1.49 -1.80
N GLU A 246 -13.06 1.20 -0.54
CA GLU A 246 -12.58 -0.13 -0.16
C GLU A 246 -13.78 -1.08 -0.03
N LEU A 247 -13.99 -1.92 -1.05
CA LEU A 247 -15.20 -2.75 -1.15
C LEU A 247 -15.04 -4.11 -0.47
N HIS A 248 -13.81 -4.62 -0.37
CA HIS A 248 -13.54 -5.96 0.13
C HIS A 248 -13.07 -5.96 1.59
N PHE A 249 -12.28 -4.96 1.98
CA PHE A 249 -11.75 -4.86 3.34
C PHE A 249 -12.37 -3.71 4.13
N ALA A 250 -11.88 -3.49 5.35
CA ALA A 250 -12.15 -2.25 6.07
C ALA A 250 -11.32 -1.11 5.46
N ASP A 251 -11.78 0.13 5.55
CA ASP A 251 -11.03 1.29 5.07
C ASP A 251 -9.68 1.44 5.78
N LEU A 252 -8.78 2.24 5.20
CA LEU A 252 -7.42 2.42 5.72
C LEU A 252 -7.42 2.92 7.18
N GLN A 253 -8.30 3.83 7.57
CA GLN A 253 -8.36 4.32 8.95
C GLN A 253 -8.75 3.20 9.92
N SER A 254 -9.82 2.47 9.61
CA SER A 254 -10.28 1.35 10.42
C SER A 254 -9.22 0.26 10.57
N GLN A 255 -8.45 -0.01 9.50
CA GLN A 255 -7.33 -0.95 9.55
C GLN A 255 -6.21 -0.44 10.47
N LEU A 256 -5.80 0.82 10.37
CA LEU A 256 -4.77 1.41 11.22
C LEU A 256 -5.19 1.44 12.70
N ASP A 257 -6.45 1.76 12.98
CA ASP A 257 -7.00 1.71 14.35
C ASP A 257 -6.96 0.28 14.91
N ASN A 258 -7.30 -0.72 14.10
CA ASN A 258 -7.21 -2.12 14.50
C ASN A 258 -5.76 -2.57 14.74
N VAL A 259 -4.84 -2.14 13.88
CA VAL A 259 -3.40 -2.40 14.04
C VAL A 259 -2.90 -1.77 15.34
N LYS A 260 -3.26 -0.51 15.63
CA LYS A 260 -2.91 0.19 16.88
C LYS A 260 -3.43 -0.57 18.10
N ARG A 261 -4.72 -0.96 18.11
CA ARG A 261 -5.32 -1.76 19.19
C ARG A 261 -4.58 -3.08 19.38
N THR A 262 -4.32 -3.81 18.30
CA THR A 262 -3.66 -5.12 18.34
C THR A 262 -2.21 -5.01 18.83
N ALA A 263 -1.49 -3.98 18.41
CA ALA A 263 -0.13 -3.71 18.85
C ALA A 263 -0.06 -3.37 20.34
N THR A 264 -0.97 -2.54 20.85
CA THR A 264 -1.08 -2.22 22.28
C THR A 264 -1.38 -3.47 23.10
N LEU A 265 -2.36 -4.28 22.69
CA LEU A 265 -2.69 -5.54 23.36
C LEU A 265 -1.51 -6.52 23.35
N ALA A 266 -0.76 -6.61 22.25
CA ALA A 266 0.43 -7.45 22.16
C ALA A 266 1.55 -6.98 23.11
N LYS A 267 1.74 -5.67 23.26
CA LYS A 267 2.70 -5.09 24.21
C LYS A 267 2.30 -5.40 25.65
N GLU A 268 1.03 -5.21 26.01
CA GLU A 268 0.52 -5.54 27.36
C GLU A 268 0.70 -7.02 27.70
N LYS A 269 0.41 -7.92 26.75
CA LYS A 269 0.63 -9.36 26.93
C LYS A 269 2.10 -9.68 27.17
N ARG A 270 3.03 -9.04 26.44
CA ARG A 270 4.48 -9.22 26.63
C ARG A 270 4.97 -8.67 27.97
N ALA A 271 4.43 -7.54 28.43
CA ALA A 271 4.76 -6.95 29.73
C ALA A 271 4.29 -7.82 30.90
N LYS A 272 3.18 -8.54 30.74
CA LYS A 272 2.63 -9.46 31.74
C LYS A 272 3.31 -10.84 31.76
N SER A 273 4.16 -11.18 30.78
CA SER A 273 4.87 -12.45 30.74
C SER A 273 6.11 -12.41 31.66
N PRO A 274 6.10 -13.10 32.82
CA PRO A 274 7.27 -13.18 33.67
C PRO A 274 8.35 -14.00 32.95
N GLY A 275 9.52 -13.40 32.70
CA GLY A 275 10.66 -14.09 32.07
C GLY A 275 11.36 -13.32 30.94
N ARG A 276 10.80 -12.21 30.45
CA ARG A 276 11.50 -11.25 29.60
C ARG A 276 11.60 -9.90 30.32
N LEU A 277 12.35 -9.89 31.43
CA LEU A 277 12.77 -8.66 32.08
C LEU A 277 13.62 -7.82 31.11
N ALA A 278 12.98 -6.80 30.55
CA ALA A 278 13.50 -5.44 30.36
C ALA A 278 15.03 -5.30 30.16
N LYS A 279 15.57 -5.89 29.09
CA LYS A 279 16.99 -5.73 28.72
C LYS A 279 17.27 -4.63 27.70
N GLU A 280 16.27 -3.86 27.27
CA GLU A 280 16.49 -2.69 26.42
C GLU A 280 15.65 -1.53 26.94
N GLY A 281 16.34 -0.53 27.50
CA GLY A 281 15.80 0.67 28.13
C GLY A 281 15.23 1.69 27.16
N TYR A 282 14.38 1.26 26.23
CA TYR A 282 13.63 2.19 25.39
C TYR A 282 12.27 2.46 26.04
N THR A 283 12.22 3.51 26.87
CA THR A 283 10.97 4.16 27.29
C THR A 283 10.34 4.87 26.10
N LEU A 284 9.81 4.10 25.15
CA LEU A 284 8.97 4.61 24.08
C LEU A 284 7.59 4.91 24.65
N SER A 285 7.07 6.09 24.34
CA SER A 285 5.76 6.57 24.77
C SER A 285 4.65 5.54 24.49
N GLU A 286 3.63 5.56 25.32
CA GLU A 286 2.45 4.70 25.25
C GLU A 286 1.78 4.83 23.86
N GLY A 287 2.12 3.91 22.94
CA GLY A 287 1.61 3.88 21.56
C GLY A 287 2.63 4.00 20.43
N ALA A 288 3.92 4.27 20.70
CA ALA A 288 4.92 4.41 19.63
C ALA A 288 5.42 3.06 19.10
N LEU A 289 5.58 2.92 17.79
CA LEU A 289 6.18 1.74 17.16
C LEU A 289 7.71 1.76 17.28
N SER A 290 8.35 0.60 17.39
CA SER A 290 9.81 0.51 17.41
C SER A 290 10.37 0.28 16.01
N PRO A 291 11.55 0.83 15.64
CA PRO A 291 12.21 0.53 14.37
C PRO A 291 12.33 -0.98 14.10
N GLY A 292 12.09 -1.40 12.87
CA GLY A 292 12.03 -2.80 12.45
C GLY A 292 10.71 -3.51 12.71
N ASN A 293 9.75 -2.88 13.41
CA ASN A 293 8.38 -3.39 13.47
C ASN A 293 7.72 -3.31 12.09
N VAL A 294 6.88 -4.30 11.80
CA VAL A 294 6.13 -4.39 10.54
C VAL A 294 4.66 -4.58 10.86
N TYR A 295 3.81 -3.80 10.22
CA TYR A 295 2.37 -4.04 10.18
C TYR A 295 1.86 -4.06 8.74
N ILE A 296 0.64 -4.54 8.55
CA ILE A 296 0.08 -4.82 7.22
C ILE A 296 -1.29 -4.17 7.09
N THR A 297 -1.55 -3.54 5.96
CA THR A 297 -2.91 -3.16 5.52
C THR A 297 -3.23 -3.83 4.19
N ARG A 298 -4.52 -4.08 3.93
CA ARG A 298 -5.04 -4.78 2.75
C ARG A 298 -5.92 -3.84 1.94
N HIS A 299 -5.84 -3.93 0.62
CA HIS A 299 -6.48 -2.98 -0.28
C HIS A 299 -7.05 -3.70 -1.50
N SER A 300 -8.32 -3.47 -1.81
CA SER A 300 -8.91 -3.79 -3.12
C SER A 300 -9.00 -2.54 -4.00
N ASN A 301 -8.90 -1.36 -3.39
CA ASN A 301 -9.06 -0.08 -4.07
C ASN A 301 -7.78 0.44 -4.75
N LEU A 302 -6.64 -0.25 -4.58
CA LEU A 302 -5.41 -0.03 -5.31
C LEU A 302 -5.35 -0.96 -6.53
N CYS A 303 -4.85 -0.48 -7.66
CA CYS A 303 -4.89 -1.20 -8.92
C CYS A 303 -3.80 -2.27 -9.07
N SER A 304 -2.66 -2.17 -8.38
CA SER A 304 -1.55 -3.14 -8.55
C SER A 304 -1.13 -3.86 -7.27
N TYR A 305 -1.58 -3.41 -6.10
CA TYR A 305 -1.12 -3.93 -4.81
C TYR A 305 -2.29 -4.26 -3.89
N HIS A 306 -2.27 -5.48 -3.36
CA HIS A 306 -3.32 -6.00 -2.48
C HIS A 306 -2.96 -5.83 -1.00
N THR A 307 -1.66 -5.72 -0.72
CA THR A 307 -1.11 -5.74 0.62
C THR A 307 -0.01 -4.71 0.73
N ILE A 308 -0.12 -3.80 1.70
CA ILE A 308 0.93 -2.84 2.01
C ILE A 308 1.60 -3.27 3.31
N PHE A 309 2.89 -3.54 3.24
CA PHE A 309 3.74 -3.77 4.38
C PHE A 309 4.32 -2.45 4.83
N HIS A 310 4.14 -2.12 6.09
CA HIS A 310 4.60 -0.87 6.68
C HIS A 310 5.78 -1.16 7.59
N LEU A 311 6.98 -0.82 7.12
CA LEU A 311 8.21 -1.00 7.88
C LEU A 311 8.54 0.28 8.64
N VAL A 312 8.52 0.18 9.96
CA VAL A 312 8.84 1.29 10.85
C VAL A 312 10.34 1.51 10.80
N CYS A 313 10.76 2.70 10.36
CA CYS A 313 12.15 3.14 10.33
C CYS A 313 12.31 4.37 11.23
N GLY A 314 13.44 4.45 11.92
CA GLY A 314 13.88 5.68 12.58
C GLY A 314 14.65 6.58 11.62
N ASP A 315 14.99 7.77 12.11
CA ASP A 315 15.84 8.74 11.39
C ASP A 315 17.26 8.21 11.14
N ASP A 316 17.71 7.21 11.91
CA ASP A 316 18.99 6.51 11.72
C ASP A 316 19.07 5.84 10.35
N VAL A 317 17.96 5.32 9.83
CA VAL A 317 17.91 4.69 8.51
C VAL A 317 18.21 5.67 7.40
N SER A 318 17.82 6.95 7.51
CA SER A 318 18.11 7.97 6.49
C SER A 318 19.45 8.66 6.70
N ARG A 319 19.92 8.79 7.95
CA ARG A 319 21.11 9.58 8.27
C ARG A 319 22.41 8.80 8.41
N GLU A 320 22.35 7.50 8.68
CA GLU A 320 23.53 6.70 9.01
C GLU A 320 23.76 5.53 8.01
N ASP A 321 24.99 5.01 8.01
CA ASP A 321 25.30 3.74 7.35
C ASP A 321 24.82 2.58 8.24
N ILE A 322 23.80 1.85 7.78
CA ILE A 322 23.27 0.67 8.48
C ILE A 322 23.98 -0.61 8.02
N ASN A 323 23.95 -1.65 8.85
CA ASN A 323 24.46 -2.98 8.51
C ASN A 323 23.36 -4.06 8.55
N SER A 324 23.70 -5.31 8.25
CA SER A 324 22.74 -6.42 8.16
C SER A 324 22.07 -6.83 9.49
N ARG A 325 22.55 -6.30 10.63
CA ARG A 325 21.96 -6.48 11.97
C ARG A 325 21.01 -5.35 12.37
N HIS A 326 20.81 -4.35 11.50
CA HIS A 326 19.92 -3.24 11.78
C HIS A 326 18.46 -3.73 11.94
N PRO A 327 17.68 -3.21 12.91
CA PRO A 327 16.29 -3.61 13.11
C PRO A 327 15.44 -3.54 11.85
N CYS A 328 15.60 -2.50 11.03
CA CYS A 328 14.85 -2.36 9.77
C CYS A 328 15.21 -3.42 8.72
N ILE A 329 16.45 -3.90 8.69
CA ILE A 329 16.86 -5.02 7.83
C ILE A 329 16.24 -6.33 8.33
N HIS A 330 16.12 -6.52 9.64
CA HIS A 330 15.35 -7.63 10.21
C HIS A 330 13.85 -7.52 9.94
N GLY A 331 13.29 -6.30 9.95
CA GLY A 331 11.92 -6.04 9.52
C GLY A 331 11.70 -6.42 8.07
N LEU A 332 12.61 -6.04 7.16
CA LEU A 332 12.60 -6.45 5.76
C LEU A 332 12.65 -7.98 5.59
N ARG A 333 13.49 -8.68 6.38
CA ARG A 333 13.49 -10.15 6.42
C ARG A 333 12.13 -10.71 6.79
N ASN A 334 11.47 -10.13 7.80
CA ASN A 334 10.13 -10.55 8.21
C ASN A 334 9.10 -10.31 7.10
N VAL A 335 9.17 -9.18 6.38
CA VAL A 335 8.29 -8.92 5.22
C VAL A 335 8.44 -10.01 4.16
N VAL A 336 9.67 -10.35 3.77
CA VAL A 336 9.92 -11.40 2.76
C VAL A 336 9.37 -12.75 3.23
N ARG A 337 9.52 -13.08 4.51
CA ARG A 337 8.95 -14.30 5.10
C ARG A 337 7.42 -14.29 5.10
N LEU A 338 6.79 -13.18 5.49
CA LEU A 338 5.33 -13.04 5.48
C LEU A 338 4.77 -13.11 4.06
N CYS A 339 5.49 -12.60 3.06
CA CYS A 339 5.10 -12.78 1.66
C CYS A 339 5.01 -14.25 1.27
N HIS A 340 5.96 -15.06 1.73
CA HIS A 340 5.95 -16.50 1.51
C HIS A 340 4.80 -17.20 2.25
N GLU A 341 4.57 -16.84 3.51
CA GLU A 341 3.51 -17.40 4.36
C GLU A 341 2.10 -17.06 3.84
N PHE A 342 1.89 -15.85 3.31
CA PHE A 342 0.59 -15.37 2.85
C PHE A 342 0.39 -15.45 1.33
N GLY A 343 1.28 -16.09 0.57
CA GLY A 343 1.11 -16.26 -0.88
C GLY A 343 1.24 -14.96 -1.69
N VAL A 344 2.00 -13.98 -1.20
CA VAL A 344 2.36 -12.77 -1.94
C VAL A 344 3.48 -13.10 -2.92
N SER A 345 3.11 -13.29 -4.18
CA SER A 345 4.02 -13.66 -5.27
C SER A 345 4.86 -12.50 -5.83
N SER A 346 4.45 -11.25 -5.59
CA SER A 346 5.19 -10.08 -6.06
C SER A 346 5.37 -9.08 -4.92
N LEU A 347 6.58 -8.59 -4.68
CA LEU A 347 6.87 -7.62 -3.63
C LEU A 347 7.68 -6.44 -4.19
N ALA A 348 7.13 -5.23 -4.06
CA ALA A 348 7.85 -4.00 -4.36
C ALA A 348 8.56 -3.44 -3.12
N ILE A 349 9.83 -3.04 -3.25
CA ILE A 349 10.72 -2.66 -2.14
C ILE A 349 11.43 -1.33 -2.48
N PRO A 350 11.36 -0.30 -1.61
CA PRO A 350 12.18 0.91 -1.76
C PRO A 350 13.65 0.51 -1.53
N LEU A 351 14.46 0.54 -2.59
CA LEU A 351 15.81 -0.03 -2.59
C LEU A 351 16.69 0.58 -1.51
N LEU A 352 16.50 1.87 -1.23
CA LEU A 352 17.30 2.62 -0.26
C LEU A 352 16.69 2.65 1.15
N LEU A 353 15.49 2.09 1.32
CA LEU A 353 14.67 2.18 2.52
C LEU A 353 14.40 3.64 2.95
N VAL A 354 14.27 4.53 1.96
CA VAL A 354 13.86 5.93 2.11
C VAL A 354 12.89 6.29 0.99
N ASP A 355 12.01 7.27 1.23
CA ASP A 355 11.01 7.72 0.26
C ASP A 355 11.58 8.67 -0.80
N ASP A 356 12.59 9.47 -0.44
CA ASP A 356 13.27 10.39 -1.35
C ASP A 356 14.71 10.64 -0.93
N LEU A 357 15.49 11.21 -1.85
CA LEU A 357 16.87 11.63 -1.61
C LEU A 357 16.89 13.07 -1.09
N ASP A 358 17.82 13.34 -0.18
CA ASP A 358 18.16 14.66 0.33
C ASP A 358 19.69 14.87 0.29
N GLU A 359 20.16 15.99 0.82
CA GLU A 359 21.58 16.36 0.84
C GLU A 359 22.49 15.37 1.60
N TRP A 360 21.94 14.57 2.52
CA TRP A 360 22.69 13.58 3.29
C TRP A 360 22.97 12.30 2.47
N HIS A 361 22.20 12.07 1.41
CA HIS A 361 22.28 10.86 0.60
C HIS A 361 23.31 10.99 -0.54
N THR A 362 24.59 10.82 -0.20
CA THR A 362 25.67 10.76 -1.21
C THR A 362 25.51 9.55 -2.14
N GLU A 363 26.10 9.61 -3.33
CA GLU A 363 26.13 8.49 -4.28
C GLU A 363 26.75 7.22 -3.65
N ALA A 364 27.84 7.39 -2.89
CA ALA A 364 28.48 6.30 -2.17
C ALA A 364 27.57 5.67 -1.10
N TRP A 365 26.78 6.48 -0.38
CA TRP A 365 25.77 5.98 0.56
C TRP A 365 24.69 5.17 -0.17
N CYS A 366 24.19 5.69 -1.29
CA CYS A 366 23.15 5.03 -2.09
C CYS A 366 23.62 3.66 -2.60
N LEU A 367 24.84 3.57 -3.12
CA LEU A 367 25.41 2.31 -3.62
C LEU A 367 25.62 1.29 -2.49
N ARG A 368 26.20 1.70 -1.36
CA ARG A 368 26.37 0.81 -0.19
C ARG A 368 25.02 0.30 0.34
N ARG A 369 24.03 1.19 0.41
CA ARG A 369 22.67 0.86 0.85
C ARG A 369 21.99 -0.11 -0.11
N ALA A 370 22.02 0.17 -1.41
CA ALA A 370 21.48 -0.71 -2.44
C ALA A 370 22.12 -2.09 -2.39
N GLU A 371 23.45 -2.16 -2.27
CA GLU A 371 24.20 -3.42 -2.16
C GLU A 371 23.76 -4.23 -0.94
N LEU A 372 23.65 -3.58 0.23
CA LEU A 372 23.19 -4.23 1.45
C LEU A 372 21.78 -4.80 1.28
N VAL A 373 20.83 -4.01 0.76
CA VAL A 373 19.43 -4.42 0.60
C VAL A 373 19.33 -5.56 -0.42
N PHE A 374 20.01 -5.47 -1.56
CA PHE A 374 20.06 -6.55 -2.54
C PHE A 374 20.61 -7.85 -1.95
N LYS A 375 21.76 -7.80 -1.25
CA LYS A 375 22.38 -8.98 -0.62
C LYS A 375 21.47 -9.59 0.44
N CYS A 376 20.84 -8.76 1.28
CA CYS A 376 19.93 -9.22 2.32
C CYS A 376 18.69 -9.89 1.71
N VAL A 377 18.00 -9.23 0.77
CA VAL A 377 16.81 -9.79 0.11
C VAL A 377 17.15 -11.09 -0.63
N LYS A 378 18.26 -11.15 -1.37
CA LYS A 378 18.75 -12.39 -2.00
C LYS A 378 18.91 -13.51 -0.96
N GLY A 379 19.59 -13.24 0.15
CA GLY A 379 19.77 -14.19 1.25
C GLY A 379 18.45 -14.70 1.84
N TYR A 380 17.48 -13.79 2.02
CA TYR A 380 16.15 -14.13 2.56
C TYR A 380 15.32 -14.97 1.59
N MET A 381 15.39 -14.68 0.29
CA MET A 381 14.74 -15.50 -0.75
C MET A 381 15.29 -16.94 -0.75
N ILE A 382 16.62 -17.10 -0.67
CA ILE A 382 17.25 -18.43 -0.55
C ILE A 382 16.81 -19.14 0.74
N GLU A 383 16.64 -18.40 1.83
CA GLU A 383 16.16 -18.95 3.09
C GLU A 383 14.71 -19.46 2.98
N CYS A 384 13.82 -18.68 2.35
CA CYS A 384 12.40 -19.02 2.19
C CYS A 384 12.17 -20.15 1.18
N ALA A 385 13.01 -20.27 0.15
CA ALA A 385 12.94 -21.36 -0.83
C ALA A 385 13.08 -22.76 -0.20
N LYS A 386 13.53 -22.87 1.05
CA LYS A 386 13.60 -24.14 1.80
C LYS A 386 12.24 -24.65 2.26
N TYR A 387 11.23 -23.79 2.36
CA TYR A 387 10.00 -24.08 3.10
C TYR A 387 8.75 -24.23 2.24
N ALA A 388 8.76 -23.81 0.96
CA ALA A 388 7.66 -24.11 0.06
C ALA A 388 8.13 -24.65 -1.28
N SER A 389 7.25 -25.43 -1.91
CA SER A 389 7.22 -25.60 -3.36
C SER A 389 7.18 -24.21 -3.99
N THR A 390 8.33 -23.72 -4.46
CA THR A 390 8.56 -22.31 -4.72
C THR A 390 7.68 -21.78 -5.85
N PRO A 391 6.72 -20.88 -5.59
CA PRO A 391 6.18 -20.08 -6.66
C PRO A 391 7.26 -19.12 -7.17
N GLU A 392 7.19 -18.79 -8.45
CA GLU A 392 8.04 -17.78 -9.07
C GLU A 392 7.76 -16.41 -8.45
N TYR A 393 8.59 -16.00 -7.48
CA TYR A 393 8.47 -14.65 -6.91
C TYR A 393 8.99 -13.57 -7.87
N THR A 394 8.31 -12.43 -7.87
CA THR A 394 8.79 -11.18 -8.47
C THR A 394 9.20 -10.20 -7.37
N ILE A 395 10.46 -9.80 -7.34
CA ILE A 395 10.93 -8.71 -6.49
C ILE A 395 11.12 -7.48 -7.35
N HIS A 396 10.45 -6.39 -6.99
CA HIS A 396 10.50 -5.12 -7.69
C HIS A 396 11.15 -4.06 -6.80
N PHE A 397 12.43 -3.80 -7.01
CA PHE A 397 13.10 -2.69 -6.37
C PHE A 397 12.73 -1.37 -7.04
N PHE A 398 12.53 -0.33 -6.25
CA PHE A 398 12.36 1.01 -6.79
C PHE A 398 13.23 2.03 -6.07
N LEU A 399 13.72 2.99 -6.84
CA LEU A 399 14.45 4.16 -6.37
C LEU A 399 13.55 5.39 -6.41
N PRO A 400 13.82 6.41 -5.59
CA PRO A 400 13.16 7.71 -5.73
C PRO A 400 13.34 8.30 -7.14
N TYR A 401 12.36 9.09 -7.57
CA TYR A 401 12.39 9.73 -8.89
C TYR A 401 13.54 10.73 -9.06
N SER A 402 14.00 11.31 -7.94
CA SER A 402 15.12 12.26 -7.87
C SER A 402 16.50 11.63 -8.12
N VAL A 403 16.58 10.30 -8.23
CA VAL A 403 17.85 9.60 -8.44
C VAL A 403 18.51 10.01 -9.75
N ASN A 404 19.81 10.26 -9.71
CA ASN A 404 20.55 10.56 -10.94
C ASN A 404 20.57 9.30 -11.87
N PRO A 405 20.60 9.46 -13.20
CA PRO A 405 20.59 8.32 -14.11
C PRO A 405 21.82 7.39 -14.03
N SER A 406 22.98 7.92 -13.60
CA SER A 406 24.23 7.15 -13.45
C SER A 406 24.12 6.14 -12.31
N LEU A 407 23.71 6.59 -11.13
CA LEU A 407 23.41 5.81 -9.95
C LEU A 407 22.33 4.76 -10.22
N PHE A 408 21.30 5.09 -11.01
CA PHE A 408 20.32 4.09 -11.46
C PHE A 408 20.98 2.97 -12.27
N ARG A 409 21.86 3.30 -13.21
CA ARG A 409 22.59 2.34 -14.04
C ARG A 409 23.51 1.46 -13.18
N GLU A 410 24.24 2.06 -12.25
CA GLU A 410 25.12 1.32 -11.33
C GLU A 410 24.32 0.36 -10.43
N CYS A 411 23.17 0.79 -9.90
CA CYS A 411 22.26 -0.10 -9.17
C CYS A 411 21.76 -1.26 -10.04
N ALA A 412 21.47 -1.00 -11.32
CA ALA A 412 21.01 -2.04 -12.25
C ALA A 412 22.11 -3.05 -12.62
N GLU A 413 23.34 -2.58 -12.81
CA GLU A 413 24.53 -3.42 -12.99
C GLU A 413 24.80 -4.26 -11.73
N MET A 414 24.58 -3.69 -10.55
CA MET A 414 24.72 -4.38 -9.28
C MET A 414 23.71 -5.52 -9.11
N ILE A 415 22.46 -5.36 -9.57
CA ILE A 415 21.50 -6.49 -9.64
C ILE A 415 22.10 -7.63 -10.46
N THR A 416 22.85 -7.30 -11.52
CA THR A 416 23.53 -8.28 -12.36
C THR A 416 24.59 -9.06 -11.61
N SER A 417 25.51 -8.36 -10.97
CA SER A 417 26.56 -8.96 -10.15
C SER A 417 26.02 -9.77 -8.97
N ILE A 418 25.03 -9.24 -8.25
CA ILE A 418 24.55 -9.85 -7.00
C ILE A 418 23.65 -11.04 -7.26
N PHE A 419 22.68 -10.94 -8.18
CA PHE A 419 21.68 -11.99 -8.39
C PHE A 419 22.08 -13.00 -9.48
N GLN A 420 23.09 -12.75 -10.32
CA GLN A 420 23.68 -13.84 -11.10
C GLN A 420 24.46 -14.77 -10.19
N THR A 421 24.28 -16.07 -10.42
CA THR A 421 25.20 -17.06 -9.90
C THR A 421 26.19 -17.34 -11.02
N THR A 422 27.48 -17.15 -10.79
CA THR A 422 28.51 -17.71 -11.68
C THR A 422 28.26 -19.22 -11.79
N LYS A 423 28.29 -19.74 -13.02
CA LYS A 423 28.25 -21.19 -13.30
C LYS A 423 29.26 -21.91 -12.38
N PRO A 424 28.98 -23.15 -11.95
CA PRO A 424 29.93 -23.89 -11.14
C PRO A 424 31.26 -23.98 -11.90
N LEU A 425 32.37 -23.87 -11.18
CA LEU A 425 33.67 -24.33 -11.66
C LEU A 425 33.48 -25.79 -12.07
N VAL A 426 33.36 -26.05 -13.37
CA VAL A 426 33.58 -27.38 -13.91
C VAL A 426 35.08 -27.60 -13.82
N ALA A 427 35.48 -28.63 -13.08
CA ALA A 427 36.85 -29.09 -12.96
C ALA A 427 37.43 -29.50 -14.33
#